data_AF-A0A354HVL6-F1
#
_entry.id   AF-A0A354HVL6-F1
#
_cell.length_a   1.000
_cell.length_b   1.000
_cell.length_c   1.000
_cell.angle_alpha   90.00
_cell.angle_beta   90.00
_cell.angle_gamma   90.00
#
_symmetry.space_group_name_H-M   'P 1'
#
loop_
_entity.id
_entity.type
_entity.pdbx_description
1 polymer ?
#
loop_
_entity_poly.entity_id
_entity_poly.type
_entity_poly.pdbx_seq_one_letter_code
_entity_poly.pdbx_strand_id
1 'polypeptide(L)'
;MRPLADYHTHTRWSHASGSISDNLRAAEQMGLQAVGIAEHGPNLLFVGVPRRRWPALRQTVAGTRSSSTRLLFNMEANVISIAGD
;
A
#
# COMPACT_ATOMS: atom_id res chain seq x y z
N MET A 1 -23.32 -6.62 5.37
CA MET A 1 -22.64 -5.30 5.26
C MET A 1 -21.61 -5.38 4.14
N ARG A 2 -21.36 -4.29 3.42
CA ARG A 2 -20.32 -4.21 2.37
C ARG A 2 -19.22 -3.22 2.83
N PRO A 3 -17.93 -3.56 2.74
CA PRO A 3 -16.85 -2.62 3.05
C PRO A 3 -16.86 -1.44 2.07
N LEU A 4 -16.56 -0.25 2.58
CA LEU A 4 -16.50 0.98 1.77
C LEU A 4 -15.09 1.28 1.26
N ALA A 5 -14.07 0.81 1.95
CA ALA A 5 -12.67 1.03 1.62
C ALA A 5 -11.80 -0.09 2.20
N ASP A 6 -10.60 -0.24 1.66
CA ASP A 6 -9.54 -1.07 2.20
C ASP A 6 -8.27 -0.24 2.37
N TYR A 7 -7.88 0.08 3.59
CA TYR A 7 -6.74 0.97 3.83
C TYR A 7 -5.39 0.24 3.90
N HIS A 8 -5.37 -1.09 3.82
CA HIS A 8 -4.18 -1.89 4.08
C HIS A 8 -4.07 -3.06 3.10
N THR A 9 -3.43 -2.79 1.96
CA THR A 9 -3.07 -3.84 0.99
C THR A 9 -1.56 -3.84 0.73
N HIS A 10 -1.04 -5.01 0.38
CA HIS A 10 0.35 -5.20 -0.01
C HIS A 10 0.47 -5.46 -1.50
N THR A 11 1.67 -5.20 -2.04
CA THR A 11 2.01 -5.50 -3.44
C THR A 11 3.37 -6.20 -3.52
N ARG A 12 3.82 -6.50 -4.74
CA ARG A 12 5.17 -6.99 -5.03
C ARG A 12 6.31 -6.03 -4.67
N TRP A 13 6.00 -4.84 -4.16
CA TRP A 13 7.03 -4.00 -3.56
C TRP A 13 7.56 -4.60 -2.25
N SER A 14 6.72 -5.30 -1.48
CA SER A 14 7.08 -6.11 -0.31
C SER A 14 7.00 -7.61 -0.60
N HIS A 15 5.96 -8.31 -0.11
CA HIS A 15 5.85 -9.77 -0.13
C HIS A 15 4.70 -10.31 -1.00
N ALA A 16 3.78 -9.46 -1.43
CA ALA A 16 2.59 -9.92 -2.15
C ALA A 16 2.87 -10.11 -3.65
N SER A 17 1.94 -10.76 -4.35
CA SER A 17 2.09 -11.09 -5.78
C SER A 17 1.55 -10.01 -6.72
N GLY A 18 0.57 -9.22 -6.28
CA GLY A 18 -0.12 -8.20 -7.10
C GLY A 18 0.68 -6.91 -7.27
N SER A 19 0.37 -6.14 -8.33
CA SER A 19 0.82 -4.76 -8.49
C SER A 19 -0.12 -3.75 -7.84
N ILE A 20 0.32 -2.50 -7.73
CA ILE A 20 -0.54 -1.38 -7.31
C ILE A 20 -1.78 -1.27 -8.22
N SER A 21 -1.59 -1.44 -9.54
CA SER A 21 -2.68 -1.37 -10.52
C SER A 21 -3.65 -2.55 -10.41
N ASP A 22 -3.19 -3.71 -9.97
CA ASP A 22 -4.07 -4.87 -9.76
C ASP A 22 -4.97 -4.64 -8.54
N ASN A 23 -4.38 -4.15 -7.43
CA ASN A 23 -5.14 -3.79 -6.24
C ASN A 23 -6.15 -2.67 -6.54
N LEU A 24 -5.74 -1.62 -7.28
CA LEU A 24 -6.64 -0.54 -7.67
C LEU A 24 -7.79 -1.03 -8.55
N ARG A 25 -7.51 -1.86 -9.56
CA ARG A 25 -8.54 -2.41 -10.45
C ARG A 25 -9.54 -3.27 -9.69
N ALA A 26 -9.07 -4.12 -8.78
CA ALA A 26 -9.93 -4.93 -7.94
C ALA A 26 -10.82 -4.03 -7.05
N ALA A 27 -10.25 -2.98 -6.45
CA ALA A 27 -11.00 -2.02 -5.64
C ALA A 27 -12.07 -1.28 -6.45
N GLU A 28 -11.76 -0.84 -7.67
CA GLU A 28 -12.73 -0.20 -8.58
C GLU A 28 -13.86 -1.15 -8.99
N GLN A 29 -13.54 -2.41 -9.32
CA GLN A 29 -14.54 -3.45 -9.61
C GLN A 29 -15.44 -3.74 -8.41
N MET A 30 -14.86 -3.71 -7.21
CA MET A 30 -15.58 -3.85 -5.95
C MET A 30 -16.26 -2.55 -5.51
N GLY A 31 -16.21 -1.46 -6.28
CA GLY A 31 -16.81 -0.17 -5.95
C GLY A 31 -16.34 0.42 -4.62
N LEU A 32 -15.09 0.16 -4.23
CA LEU A 32 -14.50 0.76 -3.03
C LEU A 32 -14.22 2.24 -3.28
N GLN A 33 -14.45 3.05 -2.26
CA GLN A 33 -14.17 4.49 -2.28
C GLN A 33 -12.68 4.78 -2.16
N ALA A 34 -11.92 3.91 -1.48
CA ALA A 34 -10.49 4.05 -1.32
C ALA A 34 -9.79 2.69 -1.19
N VAL A 35 -8.55 2.63 -1.66
CA VAL A 35 -7.63 1.52 -1.45
C VAL A 35 -6.24 2.04 -1.05
N GLY A 36 -5.64 1.46 0.00
CA GLY A 36 -4.33 1.84 0.51
C GLY A 36 -3.24 0.83 0.17
N ILE A 37 -2.10 1.34 -0.32
CA ILE A 37 -0.88 0.57 -0.53
C ILE A 37 -0.02 0.72 0.73
N ALA A 38 -0.07 -0.24 1.63
CA ALA A 38 0.53 -0.20 2.98
C ALA A 38 1.71 -1.17 3.08
N GLU A 39 2.75 -0.94 2.28
CA GLU A 39 3.93 -1.82 2.27
C GLU A 39 4.64 -1.87 3.62
N HIS A 40 5.28 -3.01 3.91
CA HIS A 40 6.08 -3.16 5.11
C HIS A 40 7.23 -2.15 5.20
N GLY A 41 7.43 -1.63 6.40
CA GLY A 41 8.54 -0.74 6.72
C GLY A 41 9.92 -1.36 6.46
N PRO A 42 10.96 -0.52 6.32
CA PRO A 42 12.31 -0.94 5.93
C PRO A 42 13.02 -1.84 6.94
N ASN A 43 12.53 -1.92 8.18
CA ASN A 43 13.15 -2.70 9.25
C ASN A 43 12.68 -4.16 9.28
N LEU A 44 11.72 -4.55 8.44
CA LEU A 44 11.28 -5.95 8.36
C LEU A 44 12.20 -6.74 7.43
N LEU A 45 12.94 -7.71 7.97
CA LEU A 45 13.87 -8.52 7.20
C LEU A 45 13.13 -9.36 6.15
N PHE A 46 13.75 -9.54 4.98
CA PHE A 46 13.26 -10.29 3.81
C PHE A 46 12.02 -9.75 3.07
N VAL A 47 11.11 -9.07 3.76
CA VAL A 47 9.84 -8.61 3.17
C VAL A 47 9.63 -7.09 3.23
N GLY A 48 10.47 -6.33 3.94
CA GLY A 48 10.39 -4.88 4.04
C GLY A 48 10.80 -4.15 2.75
N VAL A 49 10.19 -2.98 2.49
CA VAL A 49 10.62 -2.11 1.39
C VAL A 49 11.83 -1.28 1.82
N PRO A 50 13.00 -1.39 1.16
CA PRO A 50 14.18 -0.61 1.51
C PRO A 50 13.93 0.91 1.43
N ARG A 51 14.47 1.68 2.37
CA ARG A 51 14.34 3.16 2.44
C ARG A 51 14.50 3.87 1.09
N ARG A 52 15.52 3.50 0.31
CA ARG A 52 15.84 4.08 -1.01
C ARG A 52 14.74 3.90 -2.06
N ARG A 53 13.84 2.91 -1.90
CA ARG A 53 12.76 2.61 -2.86
C ARG A 53 11.47 3.39 -2.57
N TRP A 54 11.32 3.96 -1.37
CA TRP A 54 10.11 4.69 -0.98
C TRP A 54 9.79 5.92 -1.85
N PRO A 55 10.77 6.74 -2.30
CA PRO A 55 10.49 7.82 -3.25
C PRO A 55 9.89 7.30 -4.58
N ALA A 56 10.44 6.20 -5.11
CA ALA A 56 9.94 5.58 -6.33
C ALA A 56 8.54 4.96 -6.14
N LEU A 57 8.29 4.32 -4.99
CA LEU A 57 6.97 3.82 -4.63
C LEU A 57 5.94 4.96 -4.55
N ARG A 58 6.26 6.06 -3.86
CA ARG A 58 5.40 7.25 -3.77
C ARG A 58 5.07 7.82 -5.14
N GLN A 59 6.07 7.95 -6.02
CA GLN A 59 5.87 8.42 -7.39
C GLN A 59 4.99 7.46 -8.19
N THR A 60 5.19 6.15 -8.03
CA THR A 60 4.38 5.12 -8.70
C THR A 60 2.91 5.21 -8.27
N VAL A 61 2.66 5.34 -6.97
CA VAL A 61 1.30 5.52 -6.44
C VAL A 61 0.66 6.80 -6.97
N ALA A 62 1.36 7.93 -6.88
CA ALA A 62 0.86 9.23 -7.34
C ALA A 62 0.62 9.29 -8.87
N GLY A 63 1.43 8.57 -9.65
CA GLY A 63 1.30 8.50 -11.11
C GLY A 63 0.26 7.48 -11.59
N THR A 64 -0.25 6.62 -10.71
CA THR A 64 -1.26 5.62 -11.07
C THR A 64 -2.62 6.29 -11.18
N ARG A 65 -3.20 6.27 -12.39
CA ARG A 65 -4.52 6.86 -12.65
C ARG A 65 -5.61 5.98 -12.05
N SER A 66 -6.54 6.60 -11.33
CA SER A 66 -7.80 5.97 -10.93
C SER A 66 -8.98 6.63 -11.64
N SER A 67 -10.03 5.84 -11.85
CA SER A 67 -11.31 6.25 -12.41
C SER A 67 -12.33 6.60 -11.32
N SER A 68 -12.40 5.82 -10.25
CA SER A 68 -13.47 5.95 -9.24
C SER A 68 -13.04 5.70 -7.79
N THR A 69 -11.81 5.29 -7.55
CA THR A 69 -11.33 4.85 -6.23
C THR A 69 -10.11 5.65 -5.80
N ARG A 70 -10.13 6.23 -4.61
CA ARG A 70 -8.95 6.94 -4.10
C ARG A 70 -7.82 5.96 -3.80
N LEU A 71 -6.72 6.06 -4.55
CA LEU A 71 -5.50 5.32 -4.26
C LEU A 71 -4.67 6.07 -3.22
N LEU A 72 -4.39 5.43 -2.08
CA LEU A 72 -3.67 6.00 -0.95
C LEU A 72 -2.26 5.41 -0.83
N PHE A 73 -1.31 6.27 -0.52
CA PHE A 73 0.07 5.88 -0.22
C PHE A 73 0.26 5.75 1.29
N ASN A 74 0.40 4.52 1.77
CA ASN A 74 0.49 4.16 3.18
C ASN A 74 1.79 3.40 3.48
N MET A 75 2.02 3.09 4.75
CA MET A 75 3.10 2.23 5.22
C MET A 75 2.59 1.43 6.41
N GLU A 76 2.85 0.13 6.42
CA GLU A 76 2.77 -0.68 7.63
C GLU A 76 4.10 -0.53 8.38
N ALA A 77 4.15 0.45 9.28
CA ALA A 77 5.32 0.74 10.08
C ALA A 77 5.40 -0.22 11.27
N ASN A 78 6.56 -0.87 11.43
CA ASN A 78 6.82 -1.72 12.59
C ASN A 78 6.85 -0.88 13.87
N VAL A 79 6.20 -1.36 14.92
CA VAL A 79 6.40 -0.85 16.29
C VAL A 79 7.72 -1.43 16.82
N ILE A 80 8.70 -0.57 17.10
CA ILE A 80 10.04 -0.98 17.54
C ILE A 80 10.23 -0.88 19.06
N SER A 81 9.35 -0.16 19.75
CA SER A 81 9.39 0.05 21.19
C SER A 81 8.00 0.41 21.72
N ILE A 82 7.74 0.07 22.98
CA ILE A 82 6.56 0.52 23.75
C ILE A 82 6.83 1.81 24.53
N ALA A 83 8.09 2.26 24.61
CA ALA A 83 8.51 3.47 25.30
C ALA A 83 8.54 4.71 24.39
N GLY A 84 8.51 4.53 23.06
CA GLY A 84 8.43 5.62 22.07
C GLY A 84 9.77 6.20 21.61
N ASP A 85 10.89 5.53 21.90
CA ASP A 85 12.24 5.79 21.40
C ASP A 85 12.48 5.28 19.96
#